data_AF-A0A0U0W7W7-F1
#
_entry.id   AF-A0A0U0W7W7-F1
#
_cell.length_a   1.000
_cell.length_b   1.000
_cell.length_c   1.000
_cell.angle_alpha   90.00
_cell.angle_beta   90.00
_cell.angle_gamma   90.00
#
_symmetry.space_group_name_H-M   'P 1'
#
loop_
_entity.id
_entity.type
_entity.pdbx_description
1 polymer ?
#
loop_
_entity_poly.entity_id
_entity_poly.type
_entity_poly.pdbx_seq_one_letter_code
_entity_poly.pdbx_strand_id
1 'polypeptide(L)'
;MMTPTRLPDGRTAVVLSAHADDLLRADARAIADYLDRFPETTVTQAARQLHTTRRVRGHRAVLRAANRPELVDALRALAAGREHPLLAASALDLRKRLNRVIGRTVSLATLMGEITGGELIAQLEGAGERPHHAQKVDIARD
;
A
#
# COMPACT_ATOMS: atom_id res chain seq x y z
N MET A 1 -11.42 -18.73 11.81
CA MET A 1 -12.00 -17.96 10.69
C MET A 1 -11.58 -16.51 10.87
N MET A 2 -10.84 -15.90 9.94
CA MET A 2 -10.42 -14.49 10.11
C MET A 2 -11.56 -13.54 9.77
N THR A 3 -11.87 -12.64 10.69
CA THR A 3 -12.82 -11.56 10.52
C THR A 3 -12.12 -10.40 9.81
N PRO A 4 -12.68 -9.84 8.72
CA PRO A 4 -12.11 -8.67 8.08
C PRO A 4 -12.01 -7.51 9.07
N THR A 5 -10.86 -6.83 9.12
CA THR A 5 -10.63 -5.71 10.03
C THR A 5 -11.60 -4.58 9.70
N ARG A 6 -12.48 -4.25 10.64
CA ARG A 6 -13.27 -3.01 10.61
C ARG A 6 -12.44 -1.90 11.24
N LEU A 7 -12.38 -0.76 10.57
CA LEU A 7 -11.68 0.43 11.02
C LEU A 7 -12.59 1.30 11.90
N PRO A 8 -12.02 2.22 12.70
CA PRO A 8 -12.81 3.10 13.57
C PRO A 8 -13.84 3.97 12.83
N ASP A 9 -13.61 4.25 11.55
CA ASP A 9 -14.53 4.99 10.68
C ASP A 9 -15.66 4.12 10.09
N GLY A 10 -15.79 2.87 10.54
CA GLY A 10 -16.81 1.92 10.11
C GLY A 10 -16.48 1.18 8.80
N ARG A 11 -15.40 1.55 8.09
CA ARG A 11 -15.00 0.90 6.83
C ARG A 11 -14.33 -0.44 7.07
N THR A 12 -14.40 -1.32 6.08
CA THR A 12 -13.66 -2.59 6.07
C THR A 12 -12.34 -2.41 5.33
N ALA A 13 -11.25 -2.91 5.92
CA ALA A 13 -9.97 -2.99 5.26
C ALA A 13 -9.94 -4.16 4.26
N VAL A 14 -9.61 -3.86 3.01
CA VAL A 14 -9.45 -4.82 1.92
C VAL A 14 -7.99 -4.78 1.48
N VAL A 15 -7.27 -5.89 1.66
CA VAL A 15 -5.84 -5.97 1.38
C VAL A 15 -5.61 -6.72 0.08
N LEU A 16 -4.87 -6.10 -0.84
CA LEU A 16 -4.33 -6.75 -2.02
C LEU A 16 -2.81 -6.85 -1.85
N SER A 17 -2.23 -7.95 -2.31
CA SER A 17 -0.78 -8.08 -2.38
C SER A 17 -0.32 -8.87 -3.58
N ALA A 18 0.80 -8.46 -4.16
CA ALA A 18 1.38 -9.05 -5.36
C ALA A 18 2.91 -9.04 -5.30
N HIS A 19 3.54 -9.73 -6.26
CA HIS A 19 5.00 -9.79 -6.40
C HIS A 19 5.58 -8.60 -7.17
N ALA A 20 4.73 -7.78 -7.80
CA ALA A 20 5.11 -6.58 -8.53
C ALA A 20 3.93 -5.59 -8.60
N ASP A 21 4.23 -4.30 -8.76
CA ASP A 21 3.21 -3.24 -8.88
C ASP A 21 2.23 -3.52 -10.03
N ASP A 22 2.72 -3.94 -11.19
CA ASP A 22 1.87 -4.15 -12.38
C ASP A 22 0.89 -5.30 -12.19
N LEU A 23 1.32 -6.35 -11.46
CA LEU A 23 0.44 -7.44 -11.05
C LEU A 23 -0.60 -6.97 -10.03
N LEU A 24 -0.23 -6.06 -9.13
CA LEU A 24 -1.17 -5.46 -8.18
C LEU A 24 -2.26 -4.64 -8.91
N ARG A 25 -1.88 -3.89 -9.95
CA ARG A 25 -2.80 -3.13 -10.80
C ARG A 25 -3.72 -4.05 -11.62
N ALA A 26 -3.15 -5.13 -12.18
CA ALA A 26 -3.91 -6.12 -12.92
C ALA A 26 -4.94 -6.84 -12.03
N ASP A 27 -4.54 -7.26 -10.83
CA ASP A 27 -5.44 -7.83 -9.82
C ASP A 27 -6.56 -6.83 -9.47
N ALA A 28 -6.23 -5.56 -9.23
CA ALA A 28 -7.21 -4.54 -8.89
C ALA A 28 -8.28 -4.38 -9.99
N ARG A 29 -7.86 -4.37 -11.26
CA ARG A 29 -8.77 -4.34 -12.41
C ARG A 29 -9.67 -5.58 -12.44
N ALA A 30 -9.08 -6.77 -12.35
CA ALA A 30 -9.84 -8.02 -12.40
C ALA A 30 -10.88 -8.12 -11.28
N ILE A 31 -10.55 -7.63 -10.07
CA ILE A 31 -11.48 -7.59 -8.93
C ILE A 31 -12.58 -6.56 -9.16
N ALA A 32 -12.28 -5.37 -9.68
CA ALA A 32 -13.30 -4.38 -10.02
C ALA A 32 -14.29 -4.95 -11.05
N ASP A 33 -13.79 -5.59 -12.12
CA ASP A 33 -14.60 -6.22 -13.16
C ASP A 33 -15.44 -7.39 -12.59
N TYR A 34 -14.91 -8.13 -11.61
CA TYR A 34 -15.67 -9.15 -10.89
C TYR A 34 -16.80 -8.52 -10.08
N LEU A 35 -16.51 -7.49 -9.28
CA LEU A 35 -17.52 -6.83 -8.46
C LEU A 35 -18.62 -6.21 -9.31
N ASP A 36 -18.30 -5.64 -10.48
CA ASP A 36 -19.29 -5.13 -11.43
C ASP A 36 -20.25 -6.24 -11.93
N ARG A 37 -19.73 -7.44 -12.17
CA ARG A 37 -20.52 -8.62 -12.61
C ARG A 37 -21.36 -9.25 -11.50
N PHE A 38 -20.93 -9.12 -10.24
CA PHE A 38 -21.57 -9.75 -9.06
C PHE A 38 -21.95 -8.68 -8.02
N PRO A 39 -22.99 -7.86 -8.29
CA PRO A 39 -23.35 -6.71 -7.48
C PRO A 39 -23.79 -7.03 -6.05
N GLU A 40 -24.22 -8.25 -5.78
CA GLU A 40 -24.56 -8.79 -4.47
C GLU A 40 -23.34 -9.02 -3.56
N THR A 41 -22.13 -9.00 -4.10
CA THR A 41 -20.90 -9.20 -3.33
C THR A 41 -20.66 -8.02 -2.39
N THR A 42 -20.71 -8.28 -1.09
CA THR A 42 -20.42 -7.28 -0.06
C THR A 42 -18.90 -7.04 0.09
N VAL A 43 -18.53 -5.85 0.59
CA VAL A 43 -17.12 -5.51 0.89
C VAL A 43 -16.50 -6.52 1.85
N THR A 44 -17.24 -6.92 2.89
CA THR A 44 -16.79 -7.91 3.88
C THR A 44 -16.51 -9.28 3.25
N GLN A 45 -17.38 -9.74 2.33
CA GLN A 45 -17.17 -11.00 1.61
C GLN A 45 -15.93 -10.92 0.70
N ALA A 46 -15.77 -9.84 -0.04
CA ALA A 46 -14.60 -9.60 -0.87
C ALA A 46 -13.30 -9.57 -0.04
N ALA A 47 -13.31 -8.83 1.07
CA ALA A 47 -12.17 -8.75 1.99
C ALA A 47 -11.77 -10.12 2.53
N ARG A 48 -12.75 -10.93 2.96
CA ARG A 48 -12.52 -12.29 3.46
C ARG A 48 -11.90 -13.17 2.40
N GLN A 49 -12.43 -13.14 1.17
CA GLN A 49 -11.96 -13.99 0.08
C GLN A 49 -10.53 -13.65 -0.37
N LEU A 50 -10.20 -12.36 -0.43
CA LEU A 50 -8.85 -11.91 -0.80
C LEU A 50 -7.82 -12.26 0.29
N HIS A 51 -8.25 -12.29 1.55
CA HIS A 51 -7.39 -12.64 2.67
C HIS A 51 -7.08 -14.14 2.74
N THR A 52 -8.06 -15.02 2.49
CA THR A 52 -7.91 -16.47 2.66
C THR A 52 -7.11 -17.15 1.55
N THR A 53 -7.04 -16.53 0.38
CA THR A 53 -6.53 -17.18 -0.84
C THR A 53 -5.07 -16.84 -1.18
N ARG A 54 -4.42 -15.92 -0.43
CA ARG A 54 -3.12 -15.37 -0.85
C ARG A 54 -2.10 -15.28 0.29
N ARG A 55 -0.89 -15.80 0.05
CA ARG A 55 0.30 -15.40 0.83
C ARG A 55 0.55 -13.90 0.66
N VAL A 56 0.79 -13.21 1.77
CA VAL A 56 1.12 -11.78 1.80
C VAL A 56 2.50 -11.56 1.16
N ARG A 57 2.57 -10.61 0.23
CA ARG A 57 3.79 -10.26 -0.54
C ARG A 57 4.23 -8.83 -0.28
N GLY A 58 5.38 -8.45 -0.85
CA GLY A 58 6.01 -7.14 -0.62
C GLY A 58 5.20 -5.95 -1.16
N HIS A 59 4.62 -6.08 -2.36
CA HIS A 59 3.77 -5.05 -2.94
C HIS A 59 2.37 -5.19 -2.38
N ARG A 60 1.91 -4.16 -1.66
CA ARG A 60 0.66 -4.20 -0.91
C ARG A 60 -0.12 -2.92 -1.10
N ALA A 61 -1.43 -3.08 -1.26
CA ALA A 61 -2.39 -2.00 -1.17
C ALA A 61 -3.45 -2.35 -0.14
N VAL A 62 -3.86 -1.36 0.64
CA VAL A 62 -4.97 -1.43 1.57
C VAL A 62 -6.02 -0.44 1.09
N LEU A 63 -7.19 -0.95 0.75
CA LEU A 63 -8.36 -0.17 0.42
C LEU A 63 -9.29 -0.14 1.63
N ARG A 64 -9.91 1.00 1.90
CA ARG A 64 -10.85 1.17 3.00
C ARG A 64 -12.20 1.47 2.40
N ALA A 65 -13.18 0.59 2.52
CA ALA A 65 -14.49 0.82 1.91
C ALA A 65 -15.64 0.50 2.88
N ALA A 66 -16.64 1.37 2.91
CA ALA A 66 -17.90 1.14 3.60
C ALA A 66 -18.90 0.34 2.73
N ASN A 67 -18.80 0.49 1.41
CA ASN A 67 -19.74 -0.08 0.45
C ASN A 67 -19.06 -0.43 -0.88
N ARG A 68 -19.78 -1.16 -1.74
CA ARG A 68 -19.27 -1.63 -3.04
C ARG A 68 -18.81 -0.47 -3.95
N PRO A 69 -19.57 0.64 -4.10
CA PRO A 69 -19.10 1.79 -4.89
C PRO A 69 -17.75 2.34 -4.45
N GLU A 70 -17.54 2.56 -3.15
CA GLU A 70 -16.25 3.02 -2.61
C GLU A 70 -15.11 2.03 -2.94
N LEU A 71 -15.38 0.73 -2.81
CA LEU A 71 -14.39 -0.30 -3.12
C LEU A 71 -14.03 -0.32 -4.61
N VAL A 72 -15.03 -0.28 -5.49
CA VAL A 72 -14.82 -0.31 -6.94
C VAL A 72 -14.07 0.93 -7.42
N ASP A 73 -14.42 2.12 -6.91
CA ASP A 73 -13.72 3.36 -7.28
C ASP A 73 -12.25 3.34 -6.87
N ALA A 74 -11.98 2.92 -5.62
CA ALA A 74 -10.62 2.78 -5.12
C ALA A 74 -9.80 1.70 -5.87
N LEU A 75 -10.41 0.58 -6.26
CA LEU A 75 -9.79 -0.46 -7.09
C LEU A 75 -9.44 0.07 -8.50
N ARG A 76 -10.35 0.84 -9.11
CA ARG A 76 -10.11 1.46 -10.42
C ARG A 76 -9.01 2.52 -10.34
N ALA A 77 -8.94 3.28 -9.25
CA ALA A 77 -7.83 4.21 -9.02
C ALA A 77 -6.49 3.48 -8.88
N LEU A 78 -6.46 2.38 -8.11
CA LEU A 78 -5.27 1.53 -7.99
C LEU A 78 -4.84 0.96 -9.35
N ALA A 79 -5.78 0.40 -10.12
CA ALA A 79 -5.53 -0.13 -11.45
C ALA A 79 -4.96 0.93 -12.41
N ALA A 80 -5.44 2.17 -12.32
CA ALA A 80 -4.96 3.30 -13.11
C ALA A 80 -3.65 3.93 -12.56
N GLY A 81 -3.15 3.47 -11.41
CA GLY A 81 -2.00 4.10 -10.75
C GLY A 81 -2.26 5.53 -10.27
N ARG A 82 -3.53 5.87 -10.03
CA ARG A 82 -3.98 7.18 -9.53
C ARG A 82 -4.09 7.18 -8.02
N GLU A 83 -3.98 8.36 -7.44
CA GLU A 83 -4.23 8.57 -6.02
C GLU A 83 -5.73 8.45 -5.71
N HIS A 84 -6.03 7.97 -4.51
CA HIS A 84 -7.40 7.86 -4.04
C HIS A 84 -7.41 7.95 -2.50
N PRO A 85 -8.32 8.72 -1.89
CA PRO A 85 -8.31 8.96 -0.45
C PRO A 85 -8.48 7.68 0.39
N LEU A 86 -9.15 6.67 -0.17
CA LEU A 86 -9.38 5.39 0.49
C LEU A 86 -8.31 4.31 0.18
N LEU A 87 -7.26 4.66 -0.57
CA LEU A 87 -6.19 3.75 -0.97
C LEU A 87 -4.89 4.12 -0.27
N ALA A 88 -4.31 3.17 0.45
CA ALA A 88 -2.94 3.24 0.95
C ALA A 88 -2.08 2.17 0.25
N ALA A 89 -0.87 2.53 -0.19
CA ALA A 89 0.06 1.61 -0.84
C ALA A 89 1.31 1.38 0.03
N SER A 90 2.13 0.41 -0.34
CA SER A 90 3.33 0.04 0.40
C SER A 90 4.40 1.13 0.37
N ALA A 91 5.31 1.12 1.35
CA ALA A 91 6.46 2.04 1.38
C ALA A 91 7.36 1.94 0.13
N LEU A 92 7.41 0.76 -0.51
CA LEU A 92 8.12 0.58 -1.77
C LEU A 92 7.47 1.35 -2.92
N ASP A 93 6.14 1.37 -2.97
CA ASP A 93 5.40 2.17 -3.93
C ASP A 93 5.58 3.66 -3.64
N LEU A 94 5.53 4.06 -2.37
CA LEU A 94 5.79 5.44 -1.96
C LEU A 94 7.20 5.88 -2.37
N ARG A 95 8.23 5.06 -2.13
CA ARG A 95 9.61 5.35 -2.55
C ARG A 95 9.73 5.60 -4.05
N LYS A 96 9.16 4.70 -4.87
CA LYS A 96 9.16 4.84 -6.33
C LYS A 96 8.45 6.12 -6.75
N ARG A 97 7.33 6.45 -6.11
CA ARG A 97 6.55 7.65 -6.40
C ARG A 97 7.30 8.93 -6.02
N LEU A 98 7.96 8.96 -4.86
CA LEU A 98 8.82 10.09 -4.46
C LEU A 98 9.93 10.30 -5.51
N ASN A 99 10.65 9.25 -5.90
CA ASN A 99 11.68 9.40 -6.92
C ASN A 99 11.12 9.94 -8.25
N ARG A 100 9.95 9.46 -8.68
CA ARG A 100 9.31 9.89 -9.93
C ARG A 100 8.79 11.33 -9.90
N VAL A 101 8.15 11.75 -8.81
CA VAL A 101 7.44 13.04 -8.74
C VAL A 101 8.35 14.18 -8.33
N ILE A 102 9.25 13.94 -7.37
CA ILE A 102 10.11 14.99 -6.79
C ILE A 102 11.60 14.78 -7.09
N GLY A 103 11.97 13.74 -7.87
CA GLY A 103 13.37 13.45 -8.23
C GLY A 103 14.23 12.96 -7.05
N ARG A 104 13.63 12.72 -5.88
CA ARG A 104 14.32 12.43 -4.62
C ARG A 104 13.96 11.03 -4.11
N THR A 105 14.96 10.31 -3.61
CA THR A 105 14.80 8.94 -3.10
C THR A 105 15.01 8.93 -1.59
N VAL A 106 14.04 8.38 -0.86
CA VAL A 106 14.17 8.10 0.58
C VAL A 106 14.43 6.62 0.77
N SER A 107 15.28 6.25 1.74
CA SER A 107 15.58 4.84 1.98
C SER A 107 14.33 4.10 2.44
N LEU A 108 14.19 2.82 2.05
CA LEU A 108 13.08 2.00 2.54
C LEU A 108 13.12 1.86 4.07
N ALA A 109 14.31 1.75 4.66
CA ALA A 109 14.46 1.66 6.12
C ALA A 109 13.90 2.91 6.82
N THR A 110 14.13 4.09 6.24
CA THR A 110 13.57 5.35 6.73
C THR A 110 12.05 5.37 6.60
N LEU A 111 11.50 5.03 5.42
CA LEU A 111 10.05 5.00 5.20
C LEU A 111 9.31 3.93 6.02
N MET A 112 10.02 2.86 6.41
CA MET A 112 9.50 1.77 7.23
C MET A 112 9.77 1.97 8.72
N GLY A 113 10.59 2.96 9.10
CA GLY A 113 10.77 3.38 10.48
C GLY A 113 9.58 4.22 10.94
N GLU A 114 9.58 4.62 12.21
CA GLU A 114 8.55 5.52 12.76
C GLU A 114 8.73 6.98 12.29
N ILE A 115 9.10 7.18 11.01
CA ILE A 115 9.20 8.53 10.46
C ILE A 115 7.80 9.12 10.29
N THR A 116 7.62 10.33 10.80
CA THR A 116 6.38 11.07 10.61
C THR A 116 6.35 11.76 9.25
N GLY A 117 5.14 12.13 8.78
CA GLY A 117 5.01 12.90 7.53
C GLY A 117 5.80 14.22 7.54
N GLY A 118 5.85 14.90 8.70
CA GLY A 118 6.60 16.14 8.86
C GLY A 118 8.11 15.95 8.75
N GLU A 119 8.66 14.92 9.38
CA GLU A 119 10.08 14.56 9.26
C GLU A 119 10.44 14.13 7.84
N LEU A 120 9.55 13.38 7.18
CA LEU A 120 9.71 13.00 5.78
C LEU A 120 9.76 14.24 4.87
N ILE A 121 8.89 15.23 5.07
CA ILE A 121 8.88 16.49 4.32
C ILE A 121 10.19 17.24 4.54
N ALA A 122 10.61 17.43 5.81
CA ALA A 122 11.85 18.12 6.14
C ALA A 122 13.08 17.45 5.50
N GLN A 123 13.12 16.11 5.51
CA GLN A 123 14.19 15.36 4.89
C GLN A 123 14.18 15.46 3.37
N LEU A 124 13.00 15.46 2.75
CA LEU A 124 12.86 15.66 1.32
C LEU A 124 13.28 17.07 0.93
N GLU A 125 12.98 18.10 1.71
CA GLU A 125 13.39 19.48 1.44
C GLU A 125 14.89 19.71 1.65
N GLY A 126 15.45 19.15 2.73
CA GLY A 126 16.82 19.36 3.21
C GLY A 126 17.91 18.46 2.62
N ALA A 127 17.62 17.58 1.65
CA ALA A 127 18.56 16.61 1.08
C ALA A 127 19.70 17.19 0.21
N GLY A 128 20.29 18.32 0.62
CA GLY A 128 21.62 18.76 0.22
C GLY A 128 22.74 18.18 1.09
N GLU A 129 22.42 17.64 2.27
CA GLU A 129 23.40 16.97 3.15
C GLU A 129 23.11 15.48 3.26
N ARG A 130 24.11 14.64 2.91
CA ARG A 130 24.04 13.19 3.08
C ARG A 130 24.06 12.87 4.58
N PRO A 131 23.16 12.02 5.11
CA PRO A 131 23.29 11.54 6.48
C PRO A 131 24.51 10.62 6.60
N HIS A 132 25.36 10.93 7.58
CA HIS A 132 26.54 10.17 7.97
C HIS A 132 26.13 8.94 8.80
N HIS A 133 26.84 7.83 8.58
CA HIS A 133 26.85 6.57 9.33
C HIS A 133 25.67 5.58 9.23
N ALA A 134 25.87 4.55 8.40
CA ALA A 134 25.65 3.18 8.85
C ALA A 134 26.95 2.70 9.52
N GLN A 135 26.91 2.47 10.84
CA GLN A 135 28.00 1.84 11.57
C GLN A 135 28.04 0.35 11.18
N LYS A 136 29.14 -0.06 10.55
CA LYS A 136 29.47 -1.46 10.33
C LYS A 136 29.82 -2.05 11.70
N VAL A 137 28.94 -2.88 12.25
CA VAL A 137 29.30 -3.74 13.38
C VAL A 137 30.16 -4.86 12.81
N ASP A 138 31.48 -4.70 12.93
CA ASP A 138 32.43 -5.79 12.74
C ASP A 138 32.26 -6.76 13.93
N ILE A 139 31.58 -7.87 13.68
CA ILE A 139 31.61 -9.01 14.61
C ILE A 139 32.90 -9.76 14.30
N ALA A 140 33.97 -9.39 15.00
CA ALA A 140 35.12 -10.25 15.19
C ALA A 140 34.74 -11.36 16.18
N ARG A 141 35.11 -12.58 15.81
CA ARG A 141 34.90 -13.83 16.52
C ARG A 141 36.16 -14.13 17.33
N ASP A 142 36.02 -14.27 18.64
CA ASP A 142 36.90 -15.07 19.49
C ASP A 142 36.11 -16.27 20.02
#